data_AF-A0A842WVN7-F1
#
_entry.id   AF-A0A842WVN7-F1
#
_cell.length_a   1.000
_cell.length_b   1.000
_cell.length_c   1.000
_cell.angle_alpha   90.00
_cell.angle_beta   90.00
_cell.angle_gamma   90.00
#
_symmetry.space_group_name_H-M   'P 1'
#
loop_
_entity.id
_entity.type
_entity.pdbx_description
1 polymer ?
#
loop_
_entity_poly.entity_id
_entity_poly.type
_entity_poly.pdbx_seq_one_letter_code
_entity_poly.pdbx_strand_id
1 'polypeptide(L)'
;MEARRQIEEYIFKSYGHLVLHDPPKFDKERALWITNLRSDYPILIRDDKRMTKTLKFLKIHSLGHVVFDKQLHLIESKTTEEEEIEDRVRKYLDMWRSYAEDIVVKASAERIASLGEVRLSLNPIFEIINFIDINGSISRSQIFERMSKKKNKMSRYLSLLQDLEIVRPHEAHFQPGNLFVALKERFPSDFDKFISSIFSEILRKRYSYLRDIIQTQNLSKLISVENIIYYPEIHTEEAIPRDYKTLVKEYRTEYQSPISEPAIAGYLRKLEQIELIDEENGLYHGTQDMRERISELRTETTSPESIWSIPSPY
;
A
#
# COMPACT_ATOMS: atom_id res chain seq x y z
N MET A 1 41.59 -13.22 9.57
CA MET A 1 41.47 -12.57 8.24
C MET A 1 41.00 -13.55 7.19
N GLU A 2 41.49 -14.79 7.17
CA GLU A 2 41.07 -15.82 6.18
C GLU A 2 39.57 -16.09 6.16
N ALA A 3 38.95 -16.33 7.33
CA ALA A 3 37.52 -16.57 7.46
C ALA A 3 36.65 -15.48 6.83
N ARG A 4 37.04 -14.21 7.03
CA ARG A 4 36.31 -13.07 6.49
C ARG A 4 36.36 -13.07 4.96
N ARG A 5 37.55 -13.23 4.37
CA ARG A 5 37.74 -13.24 2.92
C ARG A 5 36.95 -14.36 2.24
N GLN A 6 37.00 -15.58 2.80
CA GLN A 6 36.30 -16.73 2.23
C GLN A 6 34.77 -16.57 2.28
N ILE A 7 34.24 -16.02 3.39
CA ILE A 7 32.80 -15.74 3.52
C ILE A 7 32.37 -14.63 2.55
N GLU A 8 33.17 -13.56 2.44
CA GLU A 8 32.93 -12.45 1.50
C GLU A 8 32.93 -12.93 0.03
N GLU A 9 33.90 -13.77 -0.34
CA GLU A 9 33.98 -14.37 -1.69
C GLU A 9 32.77 -15.26 -2.00
N TYR A 10 32.31 -16.05 -1.02
CA TYR A 10 31.10 -16.85 -1.18
C TYR A 10 29.87 -15.96 -1.39
N ILE A 11 29.64 -14.97 -0.53
CA ILE A 11 28.48 -14.08 -0.62
C ILE A 11 28.46 -13.37 -1.97
N PHE A 12 29.61 -12.85 -2.39
CA PHE A 12 29.73 -12.16 -3.65
C PHE A 12 29.39 -13.06 -4.84
N LYS A 13 29.91 -14.30 -4.84
CA LYS A 13 29.67 -15.27 -5.90
C LYS A 13 28.22 -15.77 -5.93
N SER A 14 27.59 -15.92 -4.77
CA SER A 14 26.27 -16.53 -4.63
C SER A 14 25.11 -15.53 -4.74
N TYR A 15 25.28 -14.29 -4.29
CA TYR A 15 24.17 -13.32 -4.23
C TYR A 15 24.43 -12.03 -5.03
N GLY A 16 25.65 -11.84 -5.55
CA GLY A 16 26.02 -10.69 -6.36
C GLY A 16 26.23 -9.38 -5.58
N HIS A 17 26.29 -8.26 -6.32
CA HIS A 17 26.72 -6.95 -5.80
C HIS A 17 25.66 -6.19 -5.00
N LEU A 18 24.38 -6.53 -5.13
CA LEU A 18 23.29 -5.81 -4.47
C LEU A 18 23.03 -6.33 -3.04
N VAL A 19 23.60 -7.47 -2.68
CA VAL A 19 23.56 -8.03 -1.34
C VAL A 19 24.84 -7.62 -0.61
N LEU A 20 24.64 -6.82 0.43
CA LEU A 20 25.65 -6.44 1.38
C LEU A 20 25.65 -7.44 2.54
N HIS A 21 26.72 -7.43 3.33
CA HIS A 21 26.79 -8.26 4.53
C HIS A 21 27.41 -7.50 5.69
N ASP A 22 27.03 -7.89 6.90
CA ASP A 22 27.72 -7.44 8.11
C ASP A 22 29.09 -8.14 8.25
N PRO A 23 29.97 -7.66 9.15
CA PRO A 23 31.17 -8.40 9.49
C PRO A 23 30.81 -9.77 10.10
N PRO A 24 31.43 -10.88 9.63
CA PRO A 24 31.17 -12.20 10.19
C PRO A 24 31.48 -12.27 11.70
N LYS A 25 30.55 -12.83 12.47
CA LYS A 25 30.66 -13.02 13.92
C LYS A 25 30.81 -14.51 14.24
N PHE A 26 31.77 -14.86 15.09
CA PHE A 26 31.95 -16.23 15.55
C PHE A 26 31.16 -16.47 16.85
N ASP A 27 30.18 -17.37 16.78
CA ASP A 27 29.46 -17.91 17.92
C ASP A 27 30.30 -19.04 18.55
N LYS A 28 30.86 -18.77 19.74
CA LYS A 28 31.72 -19.73 20.44
C LYS A 28 30.98 -20.95 20.97
N GLU A 29 29.71 -20.80 21.36
CA GLU A 29 28.93 -21.89 21.95
C GLU A 29 28.58 -22.93 20.89
N ARG A 30 28.25 -22.46 19.69
CA ARG A 30 27.89 -23.33 18.55
C ARG A 30 29.07 -23.65 17.64
N ALA A 31 30.20 -22.96 17.83
CA ALA A 31 31.38 -23.01 16.97
C ALA A 31 31.07 -22.68 15.50
N LEU A 32 30.30 -21.62 15.27
CA LEU A 32 29.82 -21.21 13.94
C LEU A 32 30.24 -19.78 13.61
N TRP A 33 30.55 -19.52 12.35
CA TRP A 33 30.61 -18.17 11.79
C TRP A 33 29.27 -17.80 11.18
N ILE A 34 28.71 -16.67 11.60
CA ILE A 34 27.41 -16.19 11.12
C ILE A 34 27.61 -14.77 10.58
N THR A 35 27.07 -14.51 9.41
CA THR A 35 26.99 -13.16 8.87
C THR A 35 25.57 -12.87 8.37
N ASN A 36 25.08 -11.68 8.70
CA ASN A 36 23.77 -11.22 8.25
C ASN A 36 23.91 -10.59 6.87
N LEU A 37 22.97 -10.92 5.99
CA LEU A 37 22.82 -10.30 4.69
C LEU A 37 21.85 -9.11 4.79
N ARG A 38 22.16 -8.05 4.06
CA ARG A 38 21.39 -6.80 4.00
C ARG A 38 21.46 -6.21 2.59
N SER A 39 20.70 -5.18 2.28
CA SER A 39 20.80 -4.50 0.97
C SER A 39 20.47 -3.03 1.10
N ASP A 40 21.15 -2.21 0.29
CA ASP A 40 20.76 -0.84 0.02
C ASP A 40 20.13 -0.82 -1.38
N TYR A 41 18.82 -1.07 -1.45
CA TYR A 41 18.12 -1.28 -2.72
C TYR A 41 17.92 0.06 -3.44
N PRO A 42 18.45 0.22 -4.67
CA PRO A 42 18.39 1.49 -5.37
C PRO A 42 17.00 1.79 -5.94
N ILE A 43 16.51 3.01 -5.72
CA ILE A 43 15.35 3.59 -6.39
C ILE A 43 15.82 4.75 -7.26
N LEU A 44 15.51 4.69 -8.54
CA LEU A 44 15.82 5.74 -9.49
C LEU A 44 14.58 6.62 -9.73
N ILE A 45 14.65 7.86 -9.29
CA ILE A 45 13.57 8.84 -9.43
C ILE A 45 13.90 9.76 -10.60
N ARG A 46 12.99 9.88 -11.56
CA ARG A 46 13.19 10.70 -12.76
C ARG A 46 12.34 11.96 -12.68
N ASP A 47 12.96 13.11 -12.89
CA ASP A 47 12.30 14.41 -13.04
C ASP A 47 12.41 14.84 -14.51
N ASP A 48 11.27 14.88 -15.20
CA ASP A 48 11.21 15.21 -16.63
C ASP A 48 11.28 16.72 -16.89
N LYS A 49 10.97 17.57 -15.90
CA LYS A 49 11.12 19.03 -15.99
C LYS A 49 12.60 19.42 -15.96
N ARG A 50 13.36 18.83 -15.03
CA ARG A 50 14.80 19.09 -14.85
C ARG A 50 15.67 18.22 -15.75
N MET A 51 15.12 17.18 -16.38
CA MET A 51 15.87 16.15 -17.13
C MET A 51 16.95 15.47 -16.27
N THR A 52 16.67 15.29 -14.98
CA THR A 52 17.60 14.71 -14.00
C THR A 52 17.08 13.40 -13.46
N LYS A 53 18.02 12.61 -12.90
CA LYS A 53 17.70 11.38 -12.19
C LYS A 53 18.33 11.43 -10.81
N THR A 54 17.51 11.21 -9.79
CA THR A 54 17.92 11.16 -8.40
C THR A 54 17.95 9.71 -7.94
N LEU A 55 19.08 9.28 -7.38
CA LEU A 55 19.23 7.94 -6.80
C LEU A 55 18.94 8.00 -5.30
N LYS A 56 17.97 7.20 -4.86
CA LYS A 56 17.65 6.97 -3.44
C LYS A 56 17.90 5.49 -3.12
N PHE A 57 18.02 5.16 -1.84
CA PHE A 57 18.25 3.80 -1.38
C PHE A 57 17.25 3.43 -0.30
N LEU A 58 16.57 2.30 -0.45
CA LEU A 58 15.82 1.67 0.62
C LEU A 58 16.74 0.73 1.38
N LYS A 59 16.87 0.94 2.68
CA LYS A 59 17.71 0.09 3.52
C LYS A 59 16.93 -1.15 3.93
N ILE A 60 17.43 -2.31 3.55
CA ILE A 60 16.92 -3.62 3.98
C ILE A 60 17.91 -4.20 4.97
N HIS A 61 17.67 -3.97 6.25
CA HIS A 61 18.62 -4.33 7.31
C HIS A 61 18.83 -5.83 7.48
N SER A 62 17.86 -6.65 7.06
CA SER A 62 17.94 -8.10 7.21
C SER A 62 17.29 -8.80 6.03
N LEU A 63 18.10 -9.44 5.21
CA LEU A 63 17.66 -10.25 4.08
C LEU A 63 17.84 -11.73 4.35
N GLY A 64 18.82 -12.11 5.16
CA GLY A 64 19.14 -13.50 5.42
C GLY A 64 20.41 -13.62 6.22
N HIS A 65 20.97 -14.81 6.22
CA HIS A 65 22.23 -15.09 6.88
C HIS A 65 22.98 -16.17 6.12
N VAL A 66 24.31 -16.13 6.24
CA VAL A 66 25.20 -17.19 5.77
C VAL A 66 25.93 -17.76 6.97
N VAL A 67 25.98 -19.09 7.03
CA VAL A 67 26.53 -19.81 8.19
C VAL A 67 27.61 -20.77 7.72
N PHE A 68 28.77 -20.65 8.35
CA PHE A 68 29.90 -21.54 8.18
C PHE A 68 30.26 -22.22 9.49
N ASP A 69 30.79 -23.43 9.45
CA ASP A 69 31.37 -24.09 10.62
C ASP A 69 32.72 -23.46 11.01
N LYS A 70 33.33 -23.91 12.13
CA LYS A 70 34.64 -23.44 12.57
C LYS A 70 35.78 -23.73 11.57
N GLN A 71 35.59 -24.67 10.65
CA GLN A 71 36.53 -25.02 9.58
C GLN A 71 36.24 -24.28 8.26
N LEU A 72 35.25 -23.37 8.24
CA LEU A 72 34.84 -22.62 7.06
C LEU A 72 34.23 -23.50 5.96
N HIS A 73 33.54 -24.58 6.34
CA HIS A 73 32.58 -25.24 5.47
C HIS A 73 31.21 -24.59 5.61
N LEU A 74 30.56 -24.35 4.47
CA LEU A 74 29.21 -23.81 4.42
C LEU A 74 28.22 -24.80 5.06
N ILE A 75 27.33 -24.30 5.92
CA ILE A 75 26.20 -25.06 6.45
C ILE A 75 24.96 -24.67 5.66
N GLU A 76 24.67 -25.41 4.59
CA GLU A 76 23.56 -25.13 3.66
C GLU A 76 22.21 -25.07 4.39
N SER A 77 21.95 -26.02 5.30
CA SER A 77 20.69 -26.09 6.05
C SER A 77 20.42 -24.89 6.98
N LYS A 78 21.43 -24.04 7.21
CA LYS A 78 21.33 -22.82 8.01
C LYS A 78 21.68 -21.57 7.20
N THR A 79 21.87 -21.67 5.90
CA THR A 79 22.19 -20.53 5.03
C THR A 79 20.96 -20.19 4.22
N THR A 80 20.61 -18.90 4.15
CA THR A 80 19.47 -18.47 3.34
C THR A 80 19.80 -18.63 1.85
N GLU A 81 18.95 -19.35 1.11
CA GLU A 81 19.13 -19.57 -0.33
C GLU A 81 18.90 -18.28 -1.13
N GLU A 82 19.48 -18.20 -2.33
CA GLU A 82 19.37 -17.03 -3.23
C GLU A 82 17.90 -16.71 -3.57
N GLU A 83 17.11 -17.71 -3.92
CA GLU A 83 15.68 -17.56 -4.22
C GLU A 83 14.90 -16.96 -3.04
N GLU A 84 15.26 -17.36 -1.81
CA GLU A 84 14.64 -16.80 -0.60
C GLU A 84 15.05 -15.34 -0.36
N ILE A 85 16.29 -14.96 -0.69
CA ILE A 85 16.73 -13.56 -0.67
C ILE A 85 15.92 -12.73 -1.67
N GLU A 86 15.78 -13.20 -2.90
CA GLU A 86 14.98 -12.51 -3.93
C GLU A 86 13.53 -12.30 -3.48
N ASP A 87 12.91 -13.35 -2.96
CA ASP A 87 11.53 -13.29 -2.47
C ASP A 87 11.38 -12.32 -1.29
N ARG A 88 12.37 -12.27 -0.40
CA ARG A 88 12.40 -11.30 0.71
C ARG A 88 12.56 -9.87 0.21
N VAL A 89 13.40 -9.63 -0.79
CA VAL A 89 13.49 -8.30 -1.45
C VAL A 89 12.15 -7.93 -2.07
N ARG A 90 11.52 -8.82 -2.85
CA ARG A 90 10.19 -8.55 -3.45
C ARG A 90 9.14 -8.22 -2.40
N LYS A 91 9.04 -9.02 -1.33
CA LYS A 91 8.12 -8.77 -0.21
C LYS A 91 8.37 -7.42 0.46
N TYR A 92 9.63 -7.05 0.66
CA TYR A 92 9.98 -5.76 1.24
C TYR A 92 9.56 -4.59 0.34
N LEU A 93 9.77 -4.70 -0.98
CA LEU A 93 9.32 -3.69 -1.95
C LEU A 93 7.79 -3.60 -2.01
N ASP A 94 7.08 -4.72 -1.96
CA ASP A 94 5.62 -4.75 -1.91
C ASP A 94 5.06 -4.12 -0.61
N MET A 95 5.78 -4.26 0.51
CA MET A 95 5.46 -3.55 1.76
C MET A 95 5.62 -2.04 1.61
N TRP A 96 6.70 -1.57 0.98
CA TRP A 96 6.89 -0.14 0.68
C TRP A 96 5.83 0.41 -0.25
N ARG A 97 5.47 -0.32 -1.30
CA ARG A 97 4.37 0.06 -2.20
C ARG A 97 3.05 0.16 -1.44
N SER A 98 2.72 -0.85 -0.63
CA SER A 98 1.49 -0.88 0.15
C SER A 98 1.44 0.23 1.21
N TYR A 99 2.57 0.52 1.85
CA TYR A 99 2.72 1.62 2.80
C TYR A 99 2.45 2.97 2.12
N ALA A 100 3.04 3.20 0.95
CA ALA A 100 2.81 4.41 0.19
C ALA A 100 1.36 4.55 -0.27
N GLU A 101 0.75 3.48 -0.81
CA GLU A 101 -0.68 3.49 -1.17
C GLU A 101 -1.57 3.84 0.03
N ASP A 102 -1.31 3.24 1.20
CA ASP A 102 -2.12 3.47 2.40
C ASP A 102 -2.04 4.94 2.86
N ILE A 103 -0.85 5.54 2.85
CA ILE A 103 -0.66 6.96 3.19
C ILE A 103 -1.33 7.87 2.16
N VAL A 104 -1.12 7.59 0.87
CA VAL A 104 -1.73 8.36 -0.23
C VAL A 104 -3.25 8.34 -0.10
N VAL A 105 -3.86 7.16 0.09
CA VAL A 105 -5.31 7.02 0.25
C VAL A 105 -5.81 7.74 1.51
N LYS A 106 -5.10 7.63 2.63
CA LYS A 106 -5.48 8.35 3.86
C LYS A 106 -5.50 9.87 3.64
N ALA A 107 -4.50 10.40 2.93
CA ALA A 107 -4.39 11.82 2.61
C ALA A 107 -5.50 12.28 1.63
N SER A 108 -5.81 11.46 0.62
CA SER A 108 -6.75 11.80 -0.45
C SER A 108 -8.19 11.35 -0.21
N ALA A 109 -8.47 10.61 0.86
CA ALA A 109 -9.73 9.91 1.11
C ALA A 109 -10.98 10.79 0.90
N GLU A 110 -10.96 12.03 1.38
CA GLU A 110 -12.08 12.98 1.24
C GLU A 110 -12.36 13.36 -0.20
N ARG A 111 -11.32 13.70 -0.96
CA ARG A 111 -11.43 14.10 -2.37
C ARG A 111 -11.82 12.91 -3.23
N ILE A 112 -11.18 11.76 -3.02
CA ILE A 112 -11.47 10.52 -3.77
C ILE A 112 -12.90 10.05 -3.52
N ALA A 113 -13.40 10.14 -2.28
CA ALA A 113 -14.75 9.71 -1.95
C ALA A 113 -15.86 10.46 -2.71
N SER A 114 -15.55 11.60 -3.33
CA SER A 114 -16.48 12.35 -4.18
C SER A 114 -16.60 11.80 -5.61
N LEU A 115 -15.65 10.97 -6.05
CA LEU A 115 -15.63 10.43 -7.41
C LEU A 115 -16.76 9.41 -7.62
N GLY A 116 -17.44 9.52 -8.78
CA GLY A 116 -18.50 8.59 -9.16
C GLY A 116 -18.04 7.12 -9.20
N GLU A 117 -16.76 6.86 -9.50
CA GLU A 117 -16.20 5.51 -9.58
C GLU A 117 -16.03 4.84 -8.22
N VAL A 118 -15.79 5.65 -7.18
CA VAL A 118 -15.77 5.18 -5.80
C VAL A 118 -17.19 4.81 -5.40
N ARG A 119 -18.19 5.64 -5.74
CA ARG A 119 -19.60 5.30 -5.53
C ARG A 119 -20.00 4.01 -6.26
N LEU A 120 -19.57 3.83 -7.50
CA LEU A 120 -19.81 2.58 -8.25
C LEU A 120 -19.12 1.37 -7.60
N SER A 121 -17.87 1.53 -7.16
CA SER A 121 -17.10 0.45 -6.53
C SER A 121 -17.64 0.06 -5.15
N LEU A 122 -18.23 1.03 -4.44
CA LEU A 122 -18.81 0.89 -3.11
C LEU A 122 -20.35 0.90 -3.14
N ASN A 123 -20.96 0.68 -4.31
CA ASN A 123 -22.43 0.66 -4.44
C ASN A 123 -23.12 -0.34 -3.47
N PRO A 124 -22.56 -1.53 -3.18
CA PRO A 124 -23.14 -2.41 -2.16
C PRO A 124 -23.25 -1.75 -0.77
N ILE A 125 -22.27 -0.94 -0.38
CA ILE A 125 -22.29 -0.18 0.87
C ILE A 125 -23.33 0.93 0.79
N PHE A 126 -23.37 1.66 -0.32
CA PHE A 126 -24.38 2.70 -0.58
C PHE A 126 -25.81 2.17 -0.40
N GLU A 127 -26.12 1.02 -1.00
CA GLU A 127 -27.45 0.41 -0.92
C GLU A 127 -27.85 0.07 0.53
N ILE A 128 -26.91 -0.45 1.33
CA ILE A 128 -27.15 -0.76 2.75
C ILE A 128 -27.42 0.52 3.52
N ILE A 129 -26.56 1.54 3.38
CA ILE A 129 -26.68 2.81 4.10
C ILE A 129 -27.99 3.51 3.74
N ASN A 130 -28.30 3.61 2.44
CA ASN A 130 -29.54 4.23 1.96
C ASN A 130 -30.78 3.52 2.49
N PHE A 131 -30.76 2.18 2.53
CA PHE A 131 -31.88 1.42 3.08
C PHE A 131 -32.05 1.70 4.58
N ILE A 132 -30.96 1.70 5.35
CA ILE A 132 -31.00 2.00 6.78
C ILE A 132 -31.44 3.44 7.03
N ASP A 133 -30.99 4.41 6.23
CA ASP A 133 -31.38 5.82 6.37
C ASP A 133 -32.90 6.02 6.20
N ILE A 134 -33.51 5.30 5.25
CA ILE A 134 -34.95 5.40 4.96
C ILE A 134 -35.79 4.61 5.97
N ASN A 135 -35.37 3.38 6.31
CA ASN A 135 -36.20 2.42 7.06
C ASN A 135 -35.81 2.30 8.53
N GLY A 136 -34.75 2.96 8.98
CA GLY A 136 -34.18 2.86 10.33
C GLY A 136 -33.46 1.55 10.64
N SER A 137 -33.72 0.47 9.90
CA SER A 137 -33.03 -0.81 10.07
C SER A 137 -33.11 -1.69 8.81
N ILE A 138 -32.31 -2.75 8.77
CA ILE A 138 -32.33 -3.76 7.70
C ILE A 138 -32.11 -5.16 8.28
N SER A 139 -32.95 -6.13 7.92
CA SER A 139 -32.78 -7.53 8.33
C SER A 139 -31.71 -8.25 7.50
N ARG A 140 -31.12 -9.32 8.06
CA ARG A 140 -30.21 -10.20 7.32
C ARG A 140 -30.87 -10.79 6.06
N SER A 141 -32.13 -11.21 6.15
CA SER A 141 -32.85 -11.77 5.00
C SER A 141 -32.99 -10.75 3.88
N GLN A 142 -33.39 -9.51 4.17
CA GLN A 142 -33.52 -8.44 3.17
C GLN A 142 -32.20 -8.16 2.43
N ILE A 143 -31.07 -8.21 3.14
CA ILE A 143 -29.74 -8.03 2.52
C ILE A 143 -29.42 -9.17 1.55
N PHE A 144 -29.66 -10.41 1.96
CA PHE A 144 -29.26 -11.59 1.19
C PHE A 144 -30.25 -11.97 0.08
N GLU A 145 -31.53 -11.63 0.21
CA GLU A 145 -32.53 -11.85 -0.84
C GLU A 145 -32.23 -11.01 -2.08
N ARG A 146 -31.89 -9.72 -1.89
CA ARG A 146 -31.58 -8.81 -2.99
C ARG A 146 -30.24 -9.13 -3.67
N MET A 147 -29.33 -9.83 -2.98
CA MET A 147 -27.94 -10.03 -3.43
C MET A 147 -27.46 -11.49 -3.32
N SER A 148 -28.37 -12.44 -3.55
CA SER A 148 -28.16 -13.88 -3.33
C SER A 148 -26.90 -14.46 -3.99
N LYS A 149 -26.55 -14.01 -5.20
CA LYS A 149 -25.35 -14.45 -5.93
C LYS A 149 -24.02 -13.97 -5.33
N LYS A 150 -24.04 -13.06 -4.35
CA LYS A 150 -22.84 -12.43 -3.75
C LYS A 150 -22.85 -12.48 -2.21
N LYS A 151 -23.51 -13.47 -1.61
CA LYS A 151 -23.68 -13.61 -0.15
C LYS A 151 -22.37 -13.41 0.64
N ASN A 152 -21.29 -14.06 0.23
CA ASN A 152 -19.98 -13.95 0.91
C ASN A 152 -19.40 -12.53 0.83
N LYS A 153 -19.46 -11.90 -0.35
CA LYS A 153 -18.95 -10.53 -0.53
C LYS A 153 -19.79 -9.53 0.28
N MET A 154 -21.10 -9.75 0.34
CA MET A 154 -22.00 -8.93 1.15
C MET A 154 -21.72 -9.06 2.65
N SER A 155 -21.47 -10.29 3.14
CA SER A 155 -21.05 -10.49 4.53
C SER A 155 -19.77 -9.74 4.88
N ARG A 156 -18.81 -9.66 3.93
CA ARG A 156 -17.57 -8.89 4.11
C ARG A 156 -17.83 -7.39 4.19
N TYR A 157 -18.76 -6.86 3.38
CA TYR A 157 -19.18 -5.45 3.48
C TYR A 157 -19.88 -5.16 4.81
N LEU A 158 -20.78 -6.03 5.27
CA LEU A 158 -21.44 -5.84 6.57
C LEU A 158 -20.44 -5.86 7.72
N SER A 159 -19.51 -6.82 7.73
CA SER A 159 -18.44 -6.89 8.73
C SER A 159 -17.64 -5.59 8.75
N LEU A 160 -17.23 -5.09 7.57
CA LEU A 160 -16.54 -3.83 7.42
C LEU A 160 -17.33 -2.65 8.01
N LEU A 161 -18.63 -2.56 7.73
CA LEU A 161 -19.49 -1.49 8.25
C LEU A 161 -19.71 -1.60 9.76
N GLN A 162 -19.72 -2.81 10.31
CA GLN A 162 -19.79 -3.03 11.75
C GLN A 162 -18.50 -2.64 12.46
N ASP A 163 -17.35 -3.04 11.91
CA ASP A 163 -16.02 -2.74 12.46
C ASP A 163 -15.72 -1.24 12.50
N LEU A 164 -16.39 -0.46 11.65
CA LEU A 164 -16.32 1.00 11.61
C LEU A 164 -17.44 1.69 12.39
N GLU A 165 -18.28 0.94 13.09
CA GLU A 165 -19.46 1.44 13.81
C GLU A 165 -20.44 2.23 12.94
N ILE A 166 -20.49 1.96 11.64
CA ILE A 166 -21.48 2.54 10.71
C ILE A 166 -22.81 1.82 10.90
N VAL A 167 -22.78 0.51 11.08
CA VAL A 167 -23.96 -0.29 11.42
C VAL A 167 -23.71 -1.08 12.68
N ARG A 168 -24.75 -1.32 13.49
CA ARG A 168 -24.67 -2.18 14.67
C ARG A 168 -25.73 -3.27 14.63
N PRO A 169 -25.43 -4.50 15.10
CA PRO A 169 -26.42 -5.55 15.18
C PRO A 169 -27.44 -5.22 16.28
N HIS A 170 -28.71 -5.52 16.01
CA HIS A 170 -29.80 -5.46 16.97
C HIS A 170 -30.80 -6.58 16.67
N GLU A 171 -30.81 -7.59 17.53
CA GLU A 171 -31.57 -8.83 17.30
C GLU A 171 -31.27 -9.45 15.92
N ALA A 172 -32.29 -9.60 15.06
CA ALA A 172 -32.18 -10.13 13.69
C ALA A 172 -31.88 -9.06 12.63
N HIS A 173 -31.67 -7.80 13.04
CA HIS A 173 -31.54 -6.64 12.20
C HIS A 173 -30.19 -5.93 12.39
N PHE A 174 -29.88 -5.03 11.47
CA PHE A 174 -28.83 -4.02 11.60
C PHE A 174 -29.48 -2.64 11.61
N GLN A 175 -28.98 -1.77 12.48
CA GLN A 175 -29.46 -0.41 12.66
C GLN A 175 -28.27 0.57 12.61
N PRO A 176 -28.51 1.90 12.54
CA PRO A 176 -27.45 2.90 12.60
C PRO A 176 -26.51 2.67 13.79
N GLY A 177 -25.21 2.64 13.50
CA GLY A 177 -24.14 2.68 14.51
C GLY A 177 -23.75 4.11 14.85
N ASN A 178 -22.78 4.27 15.76
CA ASN A 178 -22.37 5.58 16.27
C ASN A 178 -21.82 6.50 15.17
N LEU A 179 -20.96 5.97 14.29
CA LEU A 179 -20.36 6.77 13.22
C LEU A 179 -21.42 7.21 12.21
N PHE A 180 -22.41 6.37 11.92
CA PHE A 180 -23.54 6.75 11.07
C PHE A 180 -24.30 7.92 11.67
N VAL A 181 -24.68 7.83 12.94
CA VAL A 181 -25.46 8.88 13.62
C VAL A 181 -24.68 10.20 13.63
N ALA A 182 -23.40 10.16 14.01
CA ALA A 182 -22.55 11.35 14.04
C ALA A 182 -22.41 12.03 12.67
N LEU A 183 -22.21 11.25 11.60
CA LEU A 183 -22.12 11.79 10.24
C LEU A 183 -23.47 12.31 9.74
N LYS A 184 -24.58 11.65 10.10
CA LYS A 184 -25.93 12.10 9.71
C LYS A 184 -26.30 13.41 10.41
N GLU A 185 -25.95 13.58 11.68
CA GLU A 185 -26.14 14.82 12.43
C GLU A 185 -25.33 15.98 11.83
N ARG A 186 -24.11 15.69 11.33
CA ARG A 186 -23.29 16.69 10.64
C ARG A 186 -23.87 17.11 9.28
N PHE A 187 -24.56 16.20 8.60
CA PHE A 187 -25.12 16.42 7.26
C PHE A 187 -26.61 16.02 7.18
N PRO A 188 -27.51 16.70 7.91
CA PRO A 188 -28.89 16.24 8.10
C PRO A 188 -29.71 16.27 6.81
N SER A 189 -29.41 17.19 5.90
CA SER A 189 -30.14 17.40 4.63
C SER A 189 -29.30 17.16 3.38
N ASP A 190 -28.04 16.76 3.53
CA ASP A 190 -27.11 16.56 2.41
C ASP A 190 -26.66 15.10 2.36
N PHE A 191 -27.50 14.26 1.74
CA PHE A 191 -27.27 12.83 1.68
C PHE A 191 -26.01 12.47 0.89
N ASP A 192 -25.67 13.23 -0.15
CA ASP A 192 -24.46 12.97 -0.93
C ASP A 192 -23.20 13.28 -0.12
N LYS A 193 -23.15 14.38 0.66
CA LYS A 193 -22.05 14.63 1.60
C LYS A 193 -21.99 13.61 2.73
N PHE A 194 -23.14 13.18 3.25
CA PHE A 194 -23.20 12.12 4.25
C PHE A 194 -22.57 10.82 3.73
N ILE A 195 -22.96 10.36 2.53
CA ILE A 195 -22.41 9.16 1.90
C ILE A 195 -20.93 9.32 1.57
N SER A 196 -20.54 10.46 0.99
CA SER A 196 -19.14 10.73 0.67
C SER A 196 -18.27 10.73 1.94
N SER A 197 -18.78 11.24 3.06
CA SER A 197 -18.09 11.18 4.35
C SER A 197 -17.92 9.74 4.85
N ILE A 198 -18.95 8.89 4.70
CA ILE A 198 -18.82 7.46 5.03
C ILE A 198 -17.76 6.80 4.15
N PHE A 199 -17.78 7.04 2.84
CA PHE A 199 -16.77 6.48 1.93
C PHE A 199 -15.36 6.95 2.26
N SER A 200 -15.20 8.23 2.60
CA SER A 200 -13.92 8.78 3.05
C SER A 200 -13.40 8.05 4.28
N GLU A 201 -14.25 7.83 5.29
CA GLU A 201 -13.88 7.07 6.49
C GLU A 201 -13.49 5.62 6.18
N ILE A 202 -14.23 4.96 5.28
CA ILE A 202 -13.90 3.60 4.85
C ILE A 202 -12.55 3.56 4.13
N LEU A 203 -12.31 4.48 3.19
CA LEU A 203 -11.04 4.56 2.46
C LEU A 203 -9.88 4.79 3.44
N ARG A 204 -10.00 5.80 4.30
CA ARG A 204 -8.97 6.19 5.27
C ARG A 204 -8.60 5.06 6.25
N LYS A 205 -9.57 4.29 6.72
CA LYS A 205 -9.35 3.29 7.78
C LYS A 205 -9.21 1.85 7.29
N ARG A 206 -9.69 1.55 6.07
CA ARG A 206 -9.90 0.16 5.60
C ARG A 206 -9.60 -0.03 4.11
N TYR A 207 -8.81 0.84 3.48
CA TYR A 207 -8.42 0.66 2.08
C TYR A 207 -7.73 -0.69 1.80
N SER A 208 -6.77 -1.11 2.63
CA SER A 208 -6.13 -2.43 2.50
C SER A 208 -7.14 -3.57 2.49
N TYR A 209 -8.15 -3.52 3.37
CA TYR A 209 -9.24 -4.50 3.38
C TYR A 209 -10.10 -4.44 2.10
N LEU A 210 -10.39 -3.23 1.58
CA LEU A 210 -11.09 -3.07 0.30
C LEU A 210 -10.31 -3.70 -0.87
N ARG A 211 -9.00 -3.47 -0.92
CA ARG A 211 -8.07 -3.97 -1.94
C ARG A 211 -7.90 -5.49 -1.86
N ASP A 212 -7.55 -6.00 -0.68
CA ASP A 212 -7.05 -7.37 -0.52
C ASP A 212 -8.17 -8.38 -0.27
N ILE A 213 -9.23 -7.98 0.45
CA ILE A 213 -10.30 -8.88 0.89
C ILE A 213 -11.58 -8.71 0.06
N ILE A 214 -11.99 -7.47 -0.23
CA ILE A 214 -13.20 -7.20 -1.04
C ILE A 214 -12.88 -7.19 -2.53
N GLN A 215 -11.64 -6.88 -2.91
CA GLN A 215 -11.12 -6.84 -4.29
C GLN A 215 -11.88 -5.83 -5.16
N THR A 216 -11.85 -4.55 -4.75
CA THR A 216 -12.42 -3.43 -5.53
C THR A 216 -11.47 -2.99 -6.65
N GLN A 217 -11.39 -3.77 -7.74
CA GLN A 217 -10.38 -3.58 -8.80
C GLN A 217 -10.31 -2.16 -9.39
N ASN A 218 -11.44 -1.50 -9.66
CA ASN A 218 -11.44 -0.16 -10.26
C ASN A 218 -10.90 0.89 -9.29
N LEU A 219 -11.31 0.81 -8.02
CA LEU A 219 -10.76 1.64 -6.96
C LEU A 219 -9.26 1.42 -6.82
N SER A 220 -8.80 0.16 -6.77
CA SER A 220 -7.37 -0.15 -6.67
C SER A 220 -6.58 0.44 -7.83
N LYS A 221 -7.09 0.38 -9.07
CA LYS A 221 -6.43 0.99 -10.24
C LYS A 221 -6.31 2.51 -10.13
N LEU A 222 -7.36 3.19 -9.68
CA LEU A 222 -7.32 4.64 -9.44
C LEU A 222 -6.23 4.98 -8.42
N ILE A 223 -6.21 4.28 -7.28
CA ILE A 223 -5.21 4.49 -6.24
C ILE A 223 -3.80 4.19 -6.74
N SER A 224 -3.61 3.13 -7.51
CA SER A 224 -2.30 2.80 -8.08
C SER A 224 -1.79 3.89 -9.04
N VAL A 225 -2.69 4.54 -9.81
CA VAL A 225 -2.33 5.69 -10.66
C VAL A 225 -2.00 6.94 -9.83
N GLU A 226 -2.67 7.16 -8.71
CA GLU A 226 -2.29 8.23 -7.78
C GLU A 226 -0.92 7.93 -7.13
N ASN A 227 -0.71 6.69 -6.71
CA ASN A 227 0.51 6.29 -6.02
C ASN A 227 1.75 6.31 -6.93
N ILE A 228 1.67 6.07 -8.25
CA ILE A 228 2.84 6.29 -9.12
C ILE A 228 3.31 7.75 -9.10
N ILE A 229 2.42 8.71 -8.85
CA ILE A 229 2.79 10.12 -8.73
C ILE A 229 3.44 10.35 -7.37
N TYR A 230 2.78 9.94 -6.29
CA TYR A 230 3.26 10.25 -4.94
C TYR A 230 4.39 9.37 -4.43
N TYR A 231 4.59 8.16 -4.97
CA TYR A 231 5.62 7.23 -4.47
C TYR A 231 7.03 7.84 -4.53
N PRO A 232 7.47 8.47 -5.64
CA PRO A 232 8.74 9.18 -5.63
C PRO A 232 8.74 10.43 -4.75
N GLU A 233 7.63 11.18 -4.69
CA GLU A 233 7.50 12.39 -3.87
C GLU A 233 7.58 12.08 -2.36
N ILE A 234 7.16 10.88 -1.95
CA ILE A 234 7.34 10.37 -0.58
C ILE A 234 8.83 10.21 -0.23
N HIS A 235 9.68 9.90 -1.21
CA HIS A 235 11.12 9.70 -1.00
C HIS A 235 11.96 10.97 -1.17
N THR A 236 11.45 11.96 -1.92
CA THR A 236 12.14 13.23 -2.17
C THR A 236 11.61 14.39 -1.33
N GLU A 237 10.37 14.30 -0.85
CA GLU A 237 9.64 15.38 -0.17
C GLU A 237 9.46 16.63 -1.05
N GLU A 238 9.64 16.46 -2.36
CA GLU A 238 9.51 17.48 -3.40
C GLU A 238 8.56 16.99 -4.49
N ALA A 239 7.89 17.92 -5.17
CA ALA A 239 7.16 17.63 -6.40
C ALA A 239 8.11 17.02 -7.44
N ILE A 240 7.70 15.94 -8.10
CA ILE A 240 8.49 15.30 -9.17
C ILE A 240 7.68 15.30 -10.47
N PRO A 241 7.76 16.38 -11.27
CA PRO A 241 7.03 16.50 -12.52
C PRO A 241 7.49 15.45 -13.53
N ARG A 242 6.53 14.66 -14.04
CA ARG A 242 6.78 13.59 -15.01
C ARG A 242 5.79 13.64 -16.14
N ASP A 243 6.28 13.33 -17.34
CA ASP A 243 5.42 13.24 -18.50
C ASP A 243 4.54 11.98 -18.43
N TYR A 244 3.45 12.00 -19.19
CA TYR A 244 2.50 10.89 -19.27
C TYR A 244 3.16 9.55 -19.64
N LYS A 245 4.14 9.52 -20.54
CA LYS A 245 4.79 8.28 -20.99
C LYS A 245 5.67 7.68 -19.88
N THR A 246 6.34 8.54 -19.11
CA THR A 246 7.09 8.13 -17.92
C THR A 246 6.15 7.48 -16.91
N LEU A 247 5.02 8.13 -16.58
CA LEU A 247 4.04 7.58 -15.64
C LEU A 247 3.45 6.23 -16.10
N VAL A 248 3.12 6.09 -17.38
CA VAL A 248 2.63 4.81 -17.94
C VAL A 248 3.68 3.71 -17.78
N LYS A 249 4.95 4.01 -18.06
CA LYS A 249 6.04 3.05 -17.91
C LYS A 249 6.22 2.64 -16.45
N GLU A 250 6.25 3.61 -15.54
CA GLU A 250 6.35 3.37 -14.10
C GLU A 250 5.18 2.53 -13.59
N TYR A 251 3.94 2.84 -13.99
CA TYR A 251 2.78 2.03 -13.64
C TYR A 251 2.93 0.57 -14.06
N ARG A 252 3.35 0.33 -15.31
CA ARG A 252 3.52 -1.04 -15.84
C ARG A 252 4.62 -1.80 -15.11
N THR A 253 5.72 -1.13 -14.79
CA THR A 253 6.84 -1.72 -14.04
C THR A 253 6.42 -2.05 -12.61
N GLU A 254 5.75 -1.13 -11.92
CA GLU A 254 5.41 -1.29 -10.51
C GLU A 254 4.24 -2.25 -10.28
N TYR A 255 3.15 -2.10 -11.03
CA TYR A 255 1.92 -2.86 -10.75
C TYR A 255 1.75 -4.10 -11.61
N GLN A 256 2.59 -4.29 -12.64
CA GLN A 256 2.49 -5.40 -13.60
C GLN A 256 1.06 -5.61 -14.13
N SER A 257 0.26 -4.54 -14.17
CA SER A 257 -1.18 -4.60 -14.41
C SER A 257 -1.49 -4.26 -15.88
N PRO A 258 -2.44 -4.98 -16.52
CA PRO A 258 -2.80 -4.79 -17.92
C PRO A 258 -3.71 -3.58 -18.15
N ILE A 259 -3.56 -2.51 -17.37
CA ILE A 259 -4.36 -1.31 -17.56
C ILE A 259 -4.01 -0.68 -18.91
N SER A 260 -5.03 -0.23 -19.64
CA SER A 260 -4.78 0.45 -20.91
C SER A 260 -4.27 1.87 -20.66
N GLU A 261 -3.44 2.36 -21.57
CA GLU A 261 -2.96 3.75 -21.57
C GLU A 261 -4.10 4.77 -21.49
N PRO A 262 -5.15 4.68 -22.33
CA PRO A 262 -6.31 5.58 -22.21
C PRO A 262 -6.99 5.56 -20.83
N ALA A 263 -6.98 4.42 -20.13
CA ALA A 263 -7.53 4.34 -18.78
C ALA A 263 -6.64 5.08 -17.77
N ILE A 264 -5.31 4.99 -17.88
CA ILE A 264 -4.38 5.79 -17.05
C ILE A 264 -4.63 7.28 -17.28
N ALA A 265 -4.71 7.74 -18.54
CA ALA A 265 -5.03 9.14 -18.85
C ALA A 265 -6.38 9.57 -18.26
N GLY A 266 -7.38 8.68 -18.32
CA GLY A 266 -8.69 8.90 -17.71
C GLY A 266 -8.67 8.96 -16.18
N TYR A 267 -7.71 8.33 -15.50
CA TYR A 267 -7.53 8.47 -14.06
C TYR A 267 -6.77 9.74 -13.71
N LEU A 268 -5.70 10.08 -14.43
CA LEU A 268 -4.95 11.34 -14.23
C LEU A 268 -5.88 12.55 -14.30
N ARG A 269 -6.71 12.63 -15.35
CA ARG A 269 -7.68 13.73 -15.49
C ARG A 269 -8.67 13.81 -14.32
N LYS A 270 -9.07 12.68 -13.73
CA LYS A 270 -9.97 12.68 -12.58
C LYS A 270 -9.27 13.16 -11.33
N LEU A 271 -8.04 12.70 -11.09
CA LEU A 271 -7.23 13.13 -9.95
C LEU A 271 -6.97 14.64 -10.03
N GLU A 272 -6.71 15.17 -11.22
CA GLU A 272 -6.58 16.61 -11.48
C GLU A 272 -7.89 17.36 -11.17
N GLN A 273 -9.03 16.84 -11.64
CA GLN A 273 -10.35 17.44 -11.39
C GLN A 273 -10.73 17.55 -9.92
N ILE A 274 -10.20 16.68 -9.07
CA ILE A 274 -10.41 16.72 -7.62
C ILE A 274 -9.21 17.31 -6.88
N GLU A 275 -8.32 18.03 -7.57
CA GLU A 275 -7.19 18.77 -7.00
C GLU A 275 -6.25 17.88 -6.17
N LEU A 276 -6.10 16.62 -6.59
CA LEU A 276 -5.12 15.69 -6.02
C LEU A 276 -3.80 15.71 -6.77
N ILE A 277 -3.79 16.14 -8.03
CA ILE A 277 -2.56 16.31 -8.81
C ILE A 277 -2.69 17.59 -9.64
N ASP A 278 -1.55 18.17 -10.02
CA ASP A 278 -1.48 19.28 -10.95
C ASP A 278 -0.85 18.81 -12.27
N GLU A 279 -1.21 19.48 -13.36
CA GLU A 279 -0.59 19.35 -14.67
C GLU A 279 -0.02 20.71 -15.10
N GLU A 280 1.28 20.74 -15.40
CA GLU A 280 1.96 21.92 -15.93
C GLU A 280 2.75 21.54 -17.18
N ASN A 281 2.35 22.05 -18.35
CA ASN A 281 3.08 21.86 -19.62
C ASN A 281 3.28 20.37 -20.01
N GLY A 282 2.29 19.51 -19.80
CA GLY A 282 2.38 18.08 -20.08
C GLY A 282 2.99 17.25 -18.97
N LEU A 283 3.34 17.86 -17.83
CA LEU A 283 4.01 17.21 -16.70
C LEU A 283 3.10 17.16 -15.49
N TYR A 284 2.88 15.96 -14.96
CA TYR A 284 2.04 15.71 -13.80
C TYR A 284 2.89 15.63 -12.54
N HIS A 285 2.39 16.20 -11.44
CA HIS A 285 2.97 16.06 -10.10
C HIS A 285 1.89 16.18 -9.02
N GLY A 286 2.24 15.83 -7.77
CA GLY A 286 1.34 16.00 -6.64
C GLY A 286 1.04 17.48 -6.35
N THR A 287 -0.08 17.77 -5.69
CA THR A 287 -0.35 19.11 -5.16
C THR A 287 0.39 19.33 -3.84
N GLN A 288 0.62 20.60 -3.48
CA GLN A 288 1.34 20.92 -2.23
C GLN A 288 0.59 20.47 -0.98
N ASP A 289 -0.72 20.74 -0.89
CA ASP A 289 -1.57 20.32 0.24
C ASP A 289 -1.56 18.79 0.42
N MET A 290 -1.56 18.02 -0.67
CA MET A 290 -1.45 16.56 -0.57
C MET A 290 -0.09 16.09 -0.05
N ARG A 291 1.01 16.70 -0.52
CA ARG A 291 2.35 16.37 0.00
C ARG A 291 2.48 16.67 1.50
N GLU A 292 1.92 17.78 1.95
CA GLU A 292 1.92 18.16 3.38
C GLU A 292 1.17 17.11 4.22
N ARG A 293 -0.04 16.72 3.81
CA ARG A 293 -0.81 15.65 4.49
C ARG A 293 -0.09 14.31 4.48
N ILE A 294 0.52 13.94 3.36
CA ILE A 294 1.33 12.72 3.26
C ILE A 294 2.50 12.79 4.23
N SER A 295 3.18 13.92 4.34
CA SER A 295 4.30 14.13 5.27
C SER A 295 3.86 13.95 6.73
N GLU A 296 2.72 14.54 7.11
CA GLU A 296 2.13 14.37 8.45
C GLU A 296 1.84 12.88 8.73
N LEU A 297 1.12 12.21 7.84
CA LEU A 297 0.74 10.80 7.99
C LEU A 297 1.93 9.84 8.00
N ARG A 298 3.04 10.18 7.33
CA ARG A 298 4.30 9.40 7.40
C ARG A 298 4.89 9.39 8.81
N THR A 299 4.69 10.45 9.59
CA THR A 299 5.19 10.50 10.97
C THR A 299 4.32 9.68 11.93
N GLU A 300 3.05 9.49 11.59
CA GLU A 300 2.08 8.73 12.39
C GLU A 300 2.03 7.24 12.02
N THR A 301 2.42 6.90 10.80
CA THR A 301 2.34 5.54 10.26
C THR A 301 3.68 4.83 10.36
N THR A 302 3.69 3.65 10.97
CA THR A 302 4.87 2.80 11.10
C THR A 302 5.41 2.41 9.72
N SER A 303 6.66 2.79 9.42
CA SER A 303 7.29 2.51 8.12
C SER A 303 7.70 1.04 8.00
N PRO A 304 7.80 0.49 6.77
CA PRO A 304 8.28 -0.87 6.53
C PRO A 304 9.65 -1.15 7.16
N GLU A 305 10.55 -0.17 7.18
CA GLU A 305 11.87 -0.28 7.82
C GLU A 305 11.80 -0.66 9.31
N SER A 306 10.76 -0.19 10.01
CA SER A 306 10.63 -0.41 11.45
C SER A 306 9.95 -1.74 11.84
N ILE A 307 9.23 -2.36 10.90
CA ILE A 307 8.53 -3.64 11.12
C ILE A 307 9.19 -4.82 10.42
N TRP A 308 10.02 -4.56 9.41
CA TRP A 308 10.69 -5.60 8.66
C TRP A 308 11.65 -6.37 9.55
N SER A 309 11.42 -7.68 9.63
CA SER A 309 12.27 -8.62 10.34
C SER A 309 12.21 -9.97 9.64
N ILE A 310 13.28 -10.74 9.77
CA ILE A 310 13.33 -12.13 9.35
C ILE A 310 13.51 -13.02 10.58
N PRO A 311 13.05 -14.28 10.53
CA PRO A 311 13.30 -15.23 11.61
C PRO A 311 14.79 -15.38 11.90
N SER A 312 15.12 -15.54 13.19
CA SER A 312 16.44 -15.94 13.61
C SER A 312 16.78 -17.33 13.01
N PRO A 313 18.02 -17.56 12.56
CA PRO A 313 18.50 -18.91 12.23
C PRO A 313 18.45 -19.91 13.41
N TYR A 314 18.13 -19.44 14.61
CA TYR A 314 18.25 -20.15 15.88
C TYR A 314 17.13 -19.87 16.87
#